data_AF-A0A6I5C8P6-F1
#
_entry.id   AF-A0A6I5C8P6-F1
#
_cell.length_a   1.000
_cell.length_b   1.000
_cell.length_c   1.000
_cell.angle_alpha   90.00
_cell.angle_beta   90.00
_cell.angle_gamma   90.00
#
_symmetry.space_group_name_H-M   'P 1'
#
loop_
_entity.id
_entity.type
_entity.pdbx_description
1 polymer ?
#
loop_
_entity_poly.entity_id
_entity_poly.type
_entity_poly.pdbx_seq_one_letter_code
_entity_poly.pdbx_strand_id
1 'polypeptide(L)' 'GLTPPDPWREDGRGLLLIRALSSSCGHRPTASGKAVWFRLAAPPREPHSA' A
#
# COMPACT_ATOMS: atom_id res chain seq x y z
N GLY A 1 -17.48 -5.18 17.30
CA GLY A 1 -16.29 -6.02 17.03
C GLY A 1 -15.78 -5.66 15.66
N LEU A 2 -14.49 -5.36 15.51
CA LEU A 2 -13.91 -5.03 14.21
C LEU A 2 -13.83 -6.31 13.39
N THR A 3 -14.73 -6.47 12.41
CA THR A 3 -14.58 -7.51 11.39
C THR A 3 -13.25 -7.27 10.69
N PRO A 4 -12.36 -8.28 10.60
CA PRO A 4 -11.10 -8.12 9.88
C PRO A 4 -11.41 -7.72 8.44
N PRO A 5 -10.65 -6.77 7.85
CA PRO A 5 -10.87 -6.35 6.48
C PRO A 5 -10.73 -7.54 5.54
N ASP A 6 -11.60 -7.62 4.53
CA ASP A 6 -11.49 -8.58 3.45
C ASP A 6 -10.15 -8.38 2.72
N PRO A 7 -9.27 -9.39 2.67
CA PRO A 7 -7.97 -9.27 2.02
C PRO A 7 -8.06 -9.00 0.51
N TRP A 8 -9.22 -9.21 -0.13
CA TRP A 8 -9.43 -8.99 -1.56
C TRP A 8 -10.17 -7.70 -1.91
N ARG A 9 -10.44 -6.83 -0.93
CA ARG A 9 -11.07 -5.51 -1.18
C ARG A 9 -10.13 -4.58 -1.95
N GLU A 10 -10.54 -4.19 -3.15
CA GLU A 10 -9.80 -3.25 -4.00
C GLU A 10 -10.34 -1.80 -3.96
N ASP A 11 -11.50 -1.57 -3.35
CA ASP A 11 -12.17 -0.28 -3.23
C ASP A 11 -11.50 0.70 -2.21
N GLY A 12 -10.43 0.25 -1.56
CA GLY A 12 -9.59 1.08 -0.72
C GLY A 12 -8.62 1.96 -1.51
N ARG A 13 -7.70 2.61 -0.79
CA ARG A 13 -6.66 3.47 -1.41
C ARG A 13 -5.37 2.73 -1.80
N GLY A 14 -5.26 1.44 -1.48
CA GLY A 14 -4.03 0.66 -1.61
C GLY A 14 -3.48 0.62 -3.05
N LEU A 15 -4.33 0.29 -4.02
CA LEU A 15 -3.91 0.21 -5.44
C LEU A 15 -3.52 1.58 -6.02
N LEU A 16 -4.20 2.65 -5.59
CA LEU A 16 -3.85 4.02 -5.98
C LEU A 16 -2.46 4.42 -5.47
N LEU A 17 -2.16 4.11 -4.20
CA LEU A 17 -0.85 4.35 -3.61
C LEU A 17 0.24 3.56 -4.32
N ILE A 18 0.03 2.26 -4.58
CA ILE A 18 0.99 1.42 -5.31
C ILE A 18 1.26 2.01 -6.70
N ARG A 19 0.24 2.45 -7.43
CA ARG A 19 0.39 3.07 -8.76
C ARG A 19 1.23 4.35 -8.69
N ALA A 20 0.92 5.25 -7.76
CA ALA A 20 1.65 6.51 -7.59
C ALA A 20 3.13 6.26 -7.28
N LEU A 21 3.42 5.38 -6.32
CA LEU A 21 4.78 5.05 -5.89
C LEU A 21 5.58 4.36 -6.99
N SER A 22 4.94 3.49 -7.76
CA SER A 22 5.58 2.88 -8.92
C SER A 22 5.94 3.88 -10.01
N SER A 23 5.14 4.94 -10.15
CA SER A 23 5.37 5.99 -11.13
C SER A 23 6.50 6.90 -10.67
N SER A 24 6.55 7.24 -9.37
CA SER A 24 7.57 8.12 -8.81
C SER A 24 8.94 7.45 -8.60
N CYS A 25 8.96 6.16 -8.26
CA CYS A 25 10.19 5.42 -7.96
C CYS A 25 10.65 4.48 -9.09
N GLY A 26 9.87 4.39 -10.17
CA GLY A 26 10.07 3.41 -11.23
C GLY A 26 9.61 2.00 -10.82
N HIS A 27 9.61 1.10 -11.80
CA HIS A 27 9.24 -0.30 -11.57
C HIS A 27 9.90 -1.23 -12.57
N ARG A 28 10.01 -2.51 -12.18
CA ARG A 28 10.53 -3.56 -13.04
C ARG A 28 9.38 -4.51 -13.43
N PRO A 29 9.13 -4.75 -14.73
CA PRO A 29 8.28 -5.85 -15.17
C PRO A 29 8.83 -7.20 -14.73
N THR A 30 7.95 -8.14 -14.39
CA THR A 30 8.26 -9.54 -14.10
C THR A 30 7.34 -10.44 -14.92
N ALA A 31 7.67 -11.73 -15.03
CA ALA A 31 6.83 -12.69 -15.78
C ALA A 31 5.40 -12.80 -15.23
N SER A 32 5.18 -12.46 -13.96
CA SER A 32 3.89 -12.51 -13.28
C SER A 32 3.30 -11.13 -12.98
N GLY A 33 3.90 -10.04 -13.46
CA GLY A 33 3.41 -8.69 -13.20
C GLY A 33 4.54 -7.66 -13.06
N LYS A 34 4.63 -7.03 -11.89
CA LYS A 34 5.52 -5.89 -11.67
C LYS A 34 6.06 -5.87 -10.24
N ALA A 35 7.35 -5.58 -10.11
CA ALA A 35 8.04 -5.37 -8.85
C ALA A 35 8.36 -3.88 -8.65
N VAL A 36 8.06 -3.38 -7.44
CA VAL A 36 8.33 -2.01 -7.00
C VAL A 36 8.95 -2.04 -5.61
N TRP A 37 9.88 -1.13 -5.35
CA TRP A 37 10.45 -0.90 -4.03
C TRP A 37 10.43 0.59 -3.74
N PHE A 38 9.89 0.96 -2.59
CA PHE A 38 9.91 2.32 -2.08
C PHE A 38 10.07 2.28 -0.56
N ARG A 39 10.62 3.35 0.01
CA ARG A 39 10.62 3.57 1.46
C ARG A 39 9.50 4.55 1.77
N LEU A 40 8.57 4.14 2.62
CA LEU A 40 7.50 5.01 3.11
C LEU A 40 7.87 5.51 4.50
N ALA A 41 7.77 6.83 4.71
CA ALA A 41 7.82 7.37 6.07
C ALA A 41 6.54 6.94 6.80
N ALA A 42 6.69 6.27 7.94
CA ALA A 42 5.55 5.98 8.79
C ALA A 42 5.11 7.29 9.49
N PRO A 43 3.82 7.64 9.48
CA PRO A 43 3.34 8.75 10.29
C PRO A 43 3.56 8.43 11.78
N PRO A 44 3.69 9.47 12.64
CA PRO A 44 3.72 9.29 14.08
C PRO A 44 2.53 8.43 14.52
N ARG A 45 2.80 7.42 15.35
CA ARG A 45 1.75 6.56 15.89
C ARG A 45 0.95 7.37 16.90
N GLU A 46 -0.29 7.74 16.55
CA GLU A 46 -1.17 8.38 17.53
C GLU A 46 -1.41 7.39 18.68
N PRO A 47 -1.19 7.79 19.94
CA PRO A 47 -1.53 6.95 21.07
C PRO A 47 -3.04 6.71 21.05
N HIS A 48 -3.43 5.44 21.03
CA HIS A 48 -4.84 5.05 21.17
C HIS A 48 -5.32 5.60 22.52
N SER A 49 -6.27 6.53 22.52
CA SER A 49 -6.92 6.99 23.75
C SER A 49 -7.56 5.79 24.43
N ALA A 50 -7.04 5.43 25.60
CA ALA A 50 -7.52 4.32 26.42
C ALA A 50 -9.01 4.48 26.80
#